data_AF-A0A7Y4ZI15-F1
#
_entry.id   AF-A0A7Y4ZI15-F1
#
_cell.length_a   1.000
_cell.length_b   1.000
_cell.length_c   1.000
_cell.angle_alpha   90.00
_cell.angle_beta   90.00
_cell.angle_gamma   90.00
#
_symmetry.space_group_name_H-M   'P 1'
#
loop_
_entity.id
_entity.type
_entity.pdbx_description
1 polymer ?
#
loop_
_entity_poly.entity_id
_entity_poly.type
_entity_poly.pdbx_seq_one_letter_code
_entity_poly.pdbx_strand_id
1 'polypeptide(L)'
;MVDVQVTIWIQGKDVAAKDVKDSRVRAALTQMGKDLGQKLQGVKCPTHGGEAKDVRVKIDKAGNGDLRYDACCPELSKLIAKATG
;
A
#
# COMPACT_ATOMS: atom_id res chain seq x y z
N MET A 1 -7.59 -11.09 -0.96
CA MET A 1 -7.10 -9.78 -1.42
C MET A 1 -6.17 -9.26 -0.34
N VAL A 2 -4.97 -8.78 -0.70
CA VAL A 2 -4.02 -8.26 0.29
C VAL A 2 -4.61 -6.98 0.89
N ASP A 3 -4.71 -6.90 2.22
CA ASP A 3 -5.18 -5.70 2.90
C ASP A 3 -4.08 -4.63 2.86
N VAL A 4 -4.39 -3.46 2.31
CA VAL A 4 -3.46 -2.35 2.14
C VAL A 4 -3.94 -1.17 2.97
N GLN A 5 -3.17 -0.81 3.99
CA GLN A 5 -3.47 0.33 4.84
C GLN A 5 -2.96 1.62 4.20
N VAL A 6 -3.89 2.50 3.80
CA VAL A 6 -3.55 3.78 3.20
C VAL A 6 -3.55 4.87 4.27
N THR A 7 -2.46 5.62 4.34
CA THR A 7 -2.27 6.79 5.20
C THR A 7 -1.91 7.99 4.34
N ILE A 8 -2.43 9.17 4.66
CA ILE A 8 -2.12 10.40 3.93
C ILE A 8 -1.69 11.51 4.85
N TRP A 9 -0.80 12.37 4.35
CA TRP A 9 -0.38 13.56 5.07
C TRP A 9 -1.40 14.69 4.89
N ILE A 10 -2.04 15.12 5.98
CA ILE A 10 -2.94 16.29 6.01
C ILE A 10 -2.45 17.25 7.09
N GLN A 11 -2.20 18.51 6.71
CA GLN A 11 -1.95 19.63 7.65
C GLN A 11 -0.91 19.33 8.75
N GLY A 12 0.11 18.54 8.47
CA GLY A 12 1.18 18.25 9.44
C GLY A 12 1.04 16.92 10.17
N LYS A 13 0.03 16.10 9.83
CA LYS A 13 -0.23 14.82 10.49
C LYS A 13 -0.50 13.72 9.47
N ASP A 14 -0.11 12.50 9.82
CA ASP A 14 -0.52 11.28 9.14
C ASP A 14 -1.94 10.90 9.56
N VAL A 15 -2.82 10.73 8.58
CA VAL A 15 -4.23 10.39 8.78
C VAL A 15 -4.55 9.14 7.98
N ALA A 16 -5.10 8.12 8.62
CA ALA A 16 -5.54 6.92 7.91
C ALA A 16 -6.71 7.24 6.99
N ALA A 17 -6.78 6.60 5.82
CA ALA A 17 -7.83 6.85 4.82
C ALA A 17 -9.24 6.72 5.40
N LYS A 18 -9.46 5.79 6.34
CA LYS A 18 -10.72 5.58 7.04
C LYS A 18 -11.17 6.79 7.89
N ASP A 19 -10.22 7.57 8.38
CA ASP A 19 -10.45 8.73 9.27
C ASP A 19 -10.60 10.04 8.48
N VAL A 20 -10.46 10.00 7.15
CA VAL A 20 -10.66 11.14 6.26
C VAL A 20 -12.16 11.47 6.16
N LYS A 21 -12.51 12.71 6.51
CA LYS A 21 -13.90 13.18 6.53
C LYS A 21 -14.49 13.45 5.14
N ASP A 22 -13.70 13.96 4.19
CA ASP A 22 -14.18 14.19 2.83
C ASP A 22 -14.41 12.83 2.13
N SER A 23 -15.64 12.60 1.70
CA SER A 23 -16.06 11.32 1.12
C SER A 23 -15.39 11.01 -0.21
N ARG A 24 -15.06 12.03 -1.01
CA ARG A 24 -14.39 11.86 -2.32
C ARG A 24 -12.94 11.45 -2.12
N VAL A 25 -12.26 12.12 -1.20
CA VAL A 25 -10.87 11.78 -0.84
C VAL A 25 -10.83 10.37 -0.23
N ARG A 26 -11.71 10.05 0.72
CA ARG A 26 -11.81 8.70 1.30
C ARG A 26 -12.06 7.63 0.25
N ALA A 27 -12.96 7.88 -0.70
CA ALA A 27 -13.27 6.95 -1.79
C ALA A 27 -12.05 6.72 -2.70
N ALA A 28 -11.35 7.79 -3.09
CA ALA A 28 -10.13 7.70 -3.90
C ALA A 28 -9.03 6.91 -3.20
N LEU A 29 -8.78 7.18 -1.91
CA LEU A 29 -7.78 6.45 -1.12
C LEU A 29 -8.14 4.98 -0.92
N THR A 30 -9.43 4.70 -0.69
CA THR A 30 -9.93 3.32 -0.58
C THR A 30 -9.76 2.58 -1.90
N GLN A 31 -10.04 3.23 -3.03
CA GLN A 31 -9.86 2.63 -4.35
C GLN A 31 -8.37 2.36 -4.63
N MET A 32 -7.49 3.32 -4.33
CA MET A 32 -6.05 3.13 -4.46
C MET A 32 -5.53 1.95 -3.62
N GLY A 33 -5.99 1.82 -2.37
CA GLY A 33 -5.65 0.67 -1.52
C GLY A 33 -6.12 -0.65 -2.15
N LYS A 34 -7.32 -0.68 -2.74
CA LYS A 34 -7.83 -1.85 -3.46
C LYS A 34 -7.01 -2.17 -4.71
N ASP A 35 -6.66 -1.18 -5.52
CA ASP A 35 -5.90 -1.37 -6.75
C ASP A 35 -4.50 -1.94 -6.43
N LEU A 36 -3.86 -1.43 -5.36
CA LEU A 36 -2.61 -1.99 -4.86
C LEU A 36 -2.79 -3.41 -4.30
N GLY A 37 -3.84 -3.63 -3.51
CA GLY A 37 -4.17 -4.97 -3.00
C GLY A 37 -4.41 -6.01 -4.10
N GLN A 38 -4.96 -5.59 -5.25
CA GLN A 38 -5.09 -6.42 -6.44
C GLN A 38 -3.76 -6.67 -7.13
N LYS A 39 -2.91 -5.65 -7.30
CA LYS A 39 -1.57 -5.81 -7.89
C LYS A 39 -0.68 -6.74 -7.06
N LEU A 40 -0.84 -6.72 -5.74
CA LEU A 40 -0.11 -7.58 -4.81
C LEU A 40 -0.74 -8.97 -4.67
N GLN A 41 -1.97 -9.16 -5.13
CA GLN A 41 -2.66 -10.44 -5.03
C GLN A 41 -1.95 -11.48 -5.91
N GLY A 42 -1.45 -12.54 -5.27
CA GLY A 42 -0.73 -13.61 -5.96
C GLY A 42 0.78 -13.35 -6.12
N VAL A 43 1.30 -12.21 -5.67
CA VAL A 43 2.74 -11.98 -5.57
C VAL A 43 3.28 -12.77 -4.38
N LYS A 44 3.97 -13.88 -4.67
CA LYS A 44 4.59 -14.76 -3.67
C LYS A 44 6.11 -14.78 -3.86
N CYS A 45 6.86 -14.86 -2.75
CA CYS A 45 8.30 -15.12 -2.80
C CYS A 45 8.50 -16.52 -3.43
N PRO A 46 9.24 -16.65 -4.54
CA PRO A 46 9.44 -17.95 -5.20
C PRO A 46 10.19 -18.93 -4.30
N THR A 47 11.01 -18.41 -3.38
CA THR A 47 11.91 -19.19 -2.50
C THR A 47 11.21 -19.71 -1.25
N HIS A 48 10.24 -18.98 -0.70
CA HIS A 48 9.59 -19.31 0.58
C HIS A 48 8.06 -19.43 0.49
N GLY A 49 7.46 -19.11 -0.66
CA GLY A 49 6.02 -19.10 -0.86
C GLY A 49 5.25 -18.00 -0.11
N GLY A 50 5.95 -17.15 0.65
CA GLY A 50 5.36 -16.10 1.48
C GLY A 50 4.86 -14.89 0.67
N GLU A 51 3.86 -14.20 1.22
CA GLU A 51 3.26 -12.98 0.65
C GLU A 51 3.70 -11.74 1.44
N ALA A 52 3.48 -10.56 0.86
CA ALA A 52 3.69 -9.29 1.54
C ALA A 52 2.75 -9.17 2.76
N LYS A 53 3.30 -8.79 3.91
CA LYS A 53 2.53 -8.54 5.14
C LYS A 53 2.60 -7.06 5.53
N ASP A 54 1.65 -6.64 6.36
CA ASP A 54 1.61 -5.29 6.94
C ASP A 54 1.81 -4.17 5.90
N VAL A 55 1.15 -4.34 4.75
CA VAL A 55 1.26 -3.46 3.58
C VAL A 55 0.63 -2.12 3.91
N ARG A 56 1.45 -1.07 3.84
CA ARG A 56 1.12 0.30 4.22
C ARG A 56 1.56 1.24 3.11
N VAL A 57 0.72 2.20 2.75
CA VAL A 57 1.05 3.24 1.78
C VAL A 57 0.90 4.58 2.47
N LYS A 58 1.94 5.40 2.41
CA LYS A 58 1.91 6.78 2.90
C LYS A 58 1.97 7.75 1.73
N ILE A 59 0.94 8.58 1.58
CA ILE A 59 0.95 9.67 0.60
C ILE A 59 1.49 10.93 1.27
N ASP A 60 2.56 11.49 0.72
CA ASP A 60 3.17 12.73 1.22
C ASP A 60 2.42 13.99 0.73
N LYS A 61 2.90 15.16 1.16
CA LYS A 61 2.32 16.47 0.77
C LYS A 61 2.38 16.74 -0.74
N ALA A 62 3.36 16.17 -1.43
CA ALA A 62 3.56 16.34 -2.86
C ALA A 62 2.74 15.32 -3.68
N GLY A 63 2.05 14.39 -3.02
CA GLY A 63 1.29 13.34 -3.66
C GLY A 63 2.12 12.10 -4.01
N ASN A 64 3.36 12.00 -3.54
CA ASN A 64 4.17 10.79 -3.72
C ASN A 64 3.72 9.71 -2.73
N GLY A 65 3.62 8.48 -3.21
CA GLY A 65 3.32 7.31 -2.39
C GLY A 65 4.57 6.56 -1.96
N ASP A 66 4.77 6.44 -0.64
CA ASP A 66 5.76 5.57 -0.01
C ASP A 66 5.09 4.25 0.39
N LEU A 67 5.38 3.18 -0.35
CA LEU A 67 4.86 1.83 -0.07
C LEU A 67 5.82 1.09 0.87
N ARG A 68 5.30 0.65 2.01
CA ARG A 68 6.00 -0.15 3.02
C ARG A 68 5.30 -1.48 3.21
N TYR A 69 6.08 -2.52 3.43
CA TYR A 69 5.59 -3.88 3.64
C TYR A 69 6.68 -4.72 4.28
N ASP A 70 6.25 -5.78 4.96
CA ASP A 70 7.15 -6.80 5.46
C ASP A 70 7.33 -7.86 4.38
N ALA A 71 8.58 -8.05 3.97
CA ALA A 71 8.99 -9.06 3.00
C ALA A 71 9.85 -10.13 3.66
N CYS A 72 9.58 -11.40 3.33
CA CYS A 72 10.39 -12.51 3.82
C CYS A 72 11.78 -12.60 3.16
N CYS A 73 11.97 -11.96 1.99
CA CYS A 73 13.17 -12.11 1.17
C CYS A 73 13.35 -10.88 0.25
N PRO A 74 14.59 -10.47 -0.12
CA PRO A 74 14.81 -9.36 -1.06
C PRO A 74 14.18 -9.59 -2.45
N GLU A 75 14.03 -10.84 -2.87
CA GLU A 75 13.37 -11.19 -4.13
C GLU A 75 11.89 -10.80 -4.14
N LEU A 76 11.19 -11.01 -3.02
CA LEU A 76 9.81 -10.59 -2.87
C LEU A 76 9.70 -9.06 -2.96
N SER A 77 10.61 -8.33 -2.33
CA SER A 77 10.65 -6.87 -2.45
C SER A 77 10.82 -6.41 -3.89
N LYS A 78 11.66 -7.09 -4.69
CA LYS A 78 11.81 -6.80 -6.12
C LYS A 78 10.53 -7.09 -6.92
N LEU A 79 9.86 -8.20 -6.61
CA LEU A 79 8.60 -8.57 -7.27
C LEU A 79 7.48 -7.59 -6.93
N ILE A 80 7.38 -7.18 -5.67
CA ILE A 80 6.43 -6.16 -5.21
C ILE A 80 6.71 -4.83 -5.91
N ALA A 81 7.97 -4.35 -5.89
CA ALA A 81 8.34 -3.12 -6.58
C ALA A 81 7.97 -3.16 -8.08
N LYS A 82 8.22 -4.28 -8.77
CA LYS A 82 7.83 -4.47 -10.17
C LYS A 82 6.31 -4.47 -10.38
N ALA A 83 5.54 -5.02 -9.43
CA ALA A 83 4.08 -5.05 -9.51
C ALA A 83 3.45 -3.68 -9.24
N THR A 84 4.08 -2.85 -8.41
CA THR A 84 3.54 -1.56 -7.98
C THR A 84 4.01 -0.38 -8.81
N GLY A 85 5.15 -0.49 -9.51
CA GLY A 85 5.65 0.49 -10.47
C GLY A 85 6.64 1.47 -9.88
#